data_AF-A0A662VST3-F1
#
_entry.id   AF-A0A662VST3-F1
#
_cell.length_a   1.000
_cell.length_b   1.000
_cell.length_c   1.000
_cell.angle_alpha   90.00
_cell.angle_beta   90.00
_cell.angle_gamma   90.00
#
_symmetry.space_group_name_H-M   'P 1'
#
loop_
_entity.id
_entity.type
_entity.pdbx_description
1 polymer ?
#
loop_
_entity_poly.entity_id
_entity_poly.type
_entity_poly.pdbx_seq_one_letter_code
_entity_poly.pdbx_strand_id
1 'polypeptide(L)'
;MYEKMNLLKHSERVKSELIVGSKLLVSLRDFKEREFDGALKMLENYFNALESEIGIAYNSTKDPRFMEILNLISGMDFIDYDASMDR
;
A
#
# COMPACT_ATOMS: atom_id res chain seq x y z
N MET A 1 27.12 -8.14 5.94
CA MET A 1 26.77 -6.78 6.42
C MET A 1 25.89 -6.05 5.40
N TYR A 2 26.29 -5.96 4.13
CA TYR A 2 25.51 -5.32 3.07
C TYR A 2 24.10 -5.91 2.87
N GLU A 3 23.93 -7.23 2.88
CA GLU A 3 22.62 -7.87 2.71
C GLU A 3 21.63 -7.49 3.83
N LYS A 4 22.06 -7.55 5.09
CA LYS A 4 21.23 -7.14 6.25
C LYS A 4 20.86 -5.66 6.18
N MET A 5 21.77 -4.81 5.72
CA MET A 5 21.51 -3.38 5.57
C MET A 5 20.52 -3.11 4.42
N ASN A 6 20.63 -3.86 3.32
CA ASN A 6 19.70 -3.75 2.19
C ASN A 6 18.30 -4.23 2.57
N LEU A 7 18.20 -5.34 3.30
CA LEU A 7 16.94 -5.85 3.85
C LEU A 7 16.29 -4.85 4.81
N LEU A 8 17.06 -4.29 5.75
CA LEU A 8 16.55 -3.27 6.68
C LEU A 8 16.04 -2.03 5.94
N LYS A 9 16.81 -1.52 4.96
CA LYS A 9 16.43 -0.34 4.17
C LYS A 9 15.08 -0.55 3.46
N HIS A 10 14.92 -1.68 2.78
CA HIS A 10 13.67 -2.00 2.08
C HIS A 10 12.52 -2.23 3.06
N SER A 11 12.76 -2.92 4.17
CA SER A 11 11.74 -3.15 5.19
C SER A 11 11.22 -1.86 5.81
N GLU A 12 12.10 -0.92 6.18
CA GLU A 12 11.70 0.36 6.77
C GLU A 12 10.98 1.24 5.76
N ARG A 13 11.35 1.18 4.47
CA ARG A 13 10.65 1.89 3.40
C ARG A 13 9.23 1.35 3.22
N VAL A 14 9.08 0.05 2.99
CA VAL A 14 7.76 -0.58 2.80
C VAL A 14 6.84 -0.33 4.00
N LYS A 15 7.37 -0.47 5.22
CA LYS A 15 6.63 -0.17 6.46
C LYS A 15 6.17 1.28 6.51
N SER A 16 7.04 2.23 6.16
CA SER A 16 6.70 3.66 6.16
C SER A 16 5.57 3.97 5.19
N GLU A 17 5.63 3.44 3.97
CA GLU A 17 4.59 3.62 2.97
C GLU A 17 3.25 2.98 3.41
N LEU A 18 3.26 1.79 4.01
CA LEU A 18 2.05 1.17 4.56
C LEU A 18 1.40 2.04 5.66
N ILE A 19 2.21 2.70 6.50
CA ILE A 19 1.71 3.64 7.52
C ILE A 19 1.10 4.88 6.85
N VAL A 20 1.70 5.39 5.78
CA VAL A 20 1.14 6.52 5.02
C VAL A 20 -0.18 6.14 4.36
N GLY A 21 -0.21 5.03 3.62
CA GLY A 21 -1.42 4.52 2.95
C GLY A 21 -2.57 4.27 3.92
N SER A 22 -2.31 3.69 5.10
CA SER A 22 -3.33 3.48 6.13
C SER A 22 -3.91 4.79 6.68
N LYS A 23 -3.08 5.83 6.87
CA LYS A 23 -3.58 7.15 7.29
C LYS A 23 -4.44 7.79 6.22
N LEU A 24 -4.05 7.68 4.94
CA LEU A 24 -4.83 8.19 3.82
C LEU A 24 -6.20 7.48 3.72
N LEU A 25 -6.23 6.16 3.93
CA LEU A 25 -7.47 5.37 3.98
C LEU A 25 -8.42 5.86 5.10
N VAL A 26 -7.88 6.22 6.27
CA VAL A 26 -8.68 6.78 7.36
C VAL A 26 -9.20 8.17 6.99
N SER A 27 -8.40 9.00 6.33
CA SER A 27 -8.83 10.31 5.83
C SER A 27 -9.90 10.23 4.74
N LEU A 28 -9.99 9.12 3.98
CA LEU A 28 -11.04 8.95 2.96
C LEU A 28 -12.45 9.10 3.54
N ARG A 29 -12.65 8.74 4.82
CA ARG A 29 -13.95 8.78 5.51
C ARG A 29 -14.56 10.18 5.60
N ASP A 30 -13.72 11.21 5.50
CA ASP A 30 -14.15 12.61 5.64
C ASP A 30 -14.52 13.25 4.30
N PHE A 31 -14.19 12.61 3.17
CA PHE A 31 -14.53 13.11 1.83
C PHE A 31 -15.93 12.65 1.40
N LYS A 32 -16.60 13.47 0.58
CA LYS A 32 -17.96 13.20 0.10
C LYS A 32 -18.03 13.23 -1.43
N GLU A 33 -18.97 12.45 -1.97
CA GLU A 33 -19.32 12.46 -3.39
C GLU A 33 -18.08 12.38 -4.31
N ARG A 34 -17.91 13.36 -5.20
CA ARG A 34 -16.83 13.39 -6.18
C ARG A 34 -15.44 13.53 -5.57
N GLU A 35 -15.32 14.13 -4.39
CA GLU A 35 -14.04 14.20 -3.69
C GLU A 35 -13.64 12.82 -3.16
N PHE A 36 -14.61 12.04 -2.66
CA PHE A 36 -14.39 10.66 -2.25
C PHE A 36 -13.93 9.81 -3.43
N ASP A 37 -14.66 9.84 -4.55
CA ASP A 37 -14.33 9.04 -5.75
C ASP A 37 -12.93 9.38 -6.28
N GLY A 38 -12.56 10.67 -6.27
CA GLY A 38 -11.25 11.13 -6.70
C GLY A 38 -10.13 10.70 -5.75
N ALA A 39 -10.35 10.85 -4.44
CA ALA A 39 -9.39 10.45 -3.42
C ALA A 39 -9.21 8.93 -3.36
N LEU A 40 -10.27 8.15 -3.57
CA LEU A 40 -10.22 6.69 -3.65
C LEU A 40 -9.33 6.24 -4.81
N LYS A 41 -9.54 6.79 -6.01
CA LYS A 41 -8.68 6.53 -7.19
C LYS A 41 -7.22 6.94 -6.94
N MET A 42 -6.99 8.03 -6.21
CA MET A 42 -5.64 8.44 -5.85
C MET A 42 -5.00 7.43 -4.90
N LEU A 43 -5.76 6.88 -3.96
CA LEU A 43 -5.29 5.85 -3.03
C LEU A 43 -5.02 4.51 -3.73
N GLU A 44 -5.88 4.10 -4.67
CA GLU A 44 -5.63 2.94 -5.54
C GLU A 44 -4.29 3.08 -6.28
N ASN A 45 -4.05 4.23 -6.92
CA ASN A 45 -2.79 4.51 -7.60
C ASN A 45 -1.59 4.50 -6.63
N TYR A 46 -1.78 4.97 -5.40
CA TYR A 46 -0.75 4.91 -4.37
C TYR A 46 -0.38 3.46 -4.01
N PHE A 47 -1.37 2.60 -3.78
CA PHE A 47 -1.10 1.19 -3.46
C PHE A 47 -0.50 0.43 -4.65
N ASN A 48 -0.91 0.72 -5.88
CA ASN A 48 -0.27 0.19 -7.10
C ASN A 48 1.22 0.58 -7.19
N ALA A 49 1.56 1.82 -6.80
CA ALA A 49 2.95 2.24 -6.73
C ALA A 49 3.72 1.53 -5.60
N LEU A 50 3.08 1.30 -4.46
CA LEU A 50 3.64 0.55 -3.34
C LEU A 50 3.91 -0.92 -3.70
N GLU A 51 3.03 -1.58 -4.45
CA GLU A 51 3.27 -2.92 -5.00
C GLU A 51 4.56 -2.98 -5.82
N SER A 52 4.77 -1.98 -6.67
CA SER A 52 5.99 -1.89 -7.48
C SER A 52 7.25 -1.76 -6.61
N GLU A 53 7.19 -0.95 -5.54
CA GLU A 53 8.31 -0.81 -4.58
C GLU A 53 8.57 -2.12 -3.81
N ILE A 54 7.53 -2.85 -3.43
CA ILE A 54 7.66 -4.16 -2.76
C ILE A 54 8.24 -5.19 -3.73
N GLY A 55 7.86 -5.16 -5.01
CA GLY A 55 8.47 -5.97 -6.06
C GLY A 55 9.97 -5.67 -6.24
N ILE A 56 10.37 -4.39 -6.16
CA ILE A 56 11.78 -4.00 -6.15
C ILE A 56 12.50 -4.56 -4.92
N ALA A 57 11.91 -4.45 -3.73
CA ALA A 57 12.45 -4.98 -2.49
C ALA A 57 12.65 -6.51 -2.55
N TYR A 58 11.64 -7.25 -3.04
CA TYR A 58 11.75 -8.69 -3.28
C TYR A 58 12.87 -9.01 -4.26
N ASN A 59 12.93 -8.32 -5.40
CA ASN A 59 13.97 -8.58 -6.40
C ASN A 59 15.38 -8.28 -5.91
N SER A 60 15.54 -7.28 -5.05
CA SER A 60 16.82 -6.84 -4.48
C SER A 60 17.31 -7.73 -3.32
N THR A 61 16.40 -8.34 -2.57
CA THR A 61 16.74 -9.10 -1.35
C THR A 61 16.49 -10.60 -1.45
N LYS A 62 15.62 -11.02 -2.38
CA LYS A 62 15.05 -12.38 -2.50
C LYS A 62 14.39 -12.89 -1.21
N ASP A 63 14.02 -11.99 -0.31
CA ASP A 63 13.36 -12.33 0.95
C ASP A 63 11.86 -12.59 0.69
N PRO A 64 11.35 -13.79 1.01
CA PRO A 64 9.98 -14.18 0.67
C PRO A 64 8.91 -13.34 1.38
N ARG A 65 9.24 -12.67 2.49
CA ARG A 65 8.29 -11.83 3.23
C ARG A 65 7.79 -10.64 2.39
N PHE A 66 8.59 -10.13 1.45
CA PHE A 66 8.09 -9.10 0.53
C PHE A 66 7.03 -9.66 -0.43
N MET A 67 7.16 -10.93 -0.85
CA MET A 67 6.14 -11.58 -1.67
C MET A 67 4.86 -11.84 -0.88
N GLU A 68 4.98 -12.21 0.40
CA GLU A 68 3.83 -12.33 1.31
C GLU A 68 3.06 -11.00 1.42
N ILE A 69 3.78 -9.88 1.61
CA ILE A 69 3.16 -8.55 1.64
C ILE A 69 2.48 -8.24 0.30
N LEU A 70 3.14 -8.53 -0.83
CA LEU A 70 2.58 -8.28 -2.16
C LEU A 70 1.25 -9.03 -2.36
N ASN A 71 1.19 -10.30 -1.98
CA ASN A 71 -0.06 -11.08 -2.05
C ASN A 71 -1.18 -10.53 -1.14
N LEU A 72 -0.83 -9.92 0.00
CA LEU A 72 -1.82 -9.30 0.90
C LEU A 72 -2.40 -8.02 0.30
N ILE A 73 -1.58 -7.21 -0.36
CA ILE A 73 -2.02 -5.91 -0.90
C ILE A 73 -2.65 -6.02 -2.29
N SER A 74 -2.21 -6.95 -3.14
CA SER A 74 -2.80 -7.17 -4.48
C SER A 74 -4.19 -7.78 -4.44
N GLY A 75 -4.63 -8.27 -3.28
CA GLY A 75 -6.00 -8.67 -3.03
C GLY A 75 -6.91 -7.55 -2.50
N MET A 76 -6.40 -6.33 -2.31
CA MET A 76 -7.24 -5.21 -1.83
C MET A 76 -8.05 -4.64 -2.98
N ASP A 77 -9.32 -5.01 -3.03
CA ASP A 77 -10.30 -4.35 -3.88
C ASP A 77 -10.90 -3.15 -3.12
N PHE A 78 -10.59 -1.94 -3.56
CA PHE A 78 -11.09 -0.71 -2.95
C PHE A 78 -12.57 -0.44 -3.29
N ILE A 79 -13.16 -1.22 -4.21
CA ILE A 79 -14.57 -1.16 -4.58
C ILE A 79 -15.47 -1.52 -3.38
N ASP A 80 -15.06 -2.46 -2.53
CA ASP A 80 -15.83 -2.83 -1.32
C ASP A 80 -15.81 -1.74 -0.24
N TYR A 81 -14.84 -0.81 -0.28
CA TYR A 81 -14.78 0.31 0.65
C TYR A 81 -15.93 1.30 0.41
N ASP A 82 -16.32 1.51 -0.85
CA ASP A 82 -17.47 2.34 -1.24
C ASP A 82 -18.80 1.73 -0.75
N ALA A 83 -18.93 0.40 -0.80
CA ALA A 83 -20.14 -0.32 -0.37
C ALA A 83 -20.30 -0.41 1.16
N SER A 84 -19.19 -0.34 1.91
CA SER A 84 -19.18 -0.43 3.39
C SER A 84 -19.39 0.92 4.10
N MET A 85 -19.26 2.02 3.37
CA MET A 85 -19.65 3.35 3.83
C MET A 85 -21.16 3.48 3.68
N ASP A 86 -21.93 3.17 4.73
CA ASP A 86 -23.33 3.58 4.83
C ASP A 86 -23.39 5.11 4.64
N ARG A 87 -23.79 5.57 3.45
CA ARG A 87 -23.95 6.98 3.08
C ARG A 87 -25.30 7.52 3.55
#